data_AF-A0A7J5AN29-F1
#
_entry.id   AF-A0A7J5AN29-F1
#
_cell.length_a   1.000
_cell.length_b   1.000
_cell.length_c   1.000
_cell.angle_alpha   90.00
_cell.angle_beta   90.00
_cell.angle_gamma   90.00
#
_symmetry.space_group_name_H-M   'P 1'
#
loop_
_entity.id
_entity.type
_entity.pdbx_description
1 polymer ?
#
loop_
_entity_poly.entity_id
_entity_poly.type
_entity_poly.pdbx_seq_one_letter_code
_entity_poly.pdbx_strand_id
1 'polypeptide(L)'
;MRNIIQYLLKRREVKRQLRLFINNPLFKIVYLKDSSLILGCLGAALNERGNRVITWNNVIIFNETKKISLSKYVKKLYKDWKKSNKTLEDFMNIKAQKFSNEINDLLIKFKLNVKPNTVTIDFLNESGIIVFRGIRENIEKYFNFIKKTENERRKLISEMNERIALKGNKYKPENAIAKGYDDIPISKGGKGASPDFDGLIHYLYNNDPAFGKVRIKVTGSRDKDFKQCLELMNLKKTPKGYTWHHLDDLDENLECTMQLVLRDAHEATVTHLGSAGQFNNLLGIKEEYL
;
A
#
# COMPACT_ATOMS: atom_id res chain seq x y z
N MET A 1 10.90 62.79 -10.06
CA MET A 1 11.49 62.30 -11.32
C MET A 1 12.75 61.44 -11.15
N ARG A 2 13.73 61.79 -10.29
CA ARG A 2 15.00 61.01 -10.12
C ARG A 2 14.82 59.52 -9.76
N ASN A 3 13.84 59.16 -8.91
CA ASN A 3 13.61 57.77 -8.49
C ASN A 3 13.05 56.85 -9.59
N ILE A 4 12.30 57.40 -10.55
CA ILE A 4 11.72 56.62 -11.66
C ILE A 4 12.83 56.26 -12.67
N ILE A 5 13.76 57.18 -12.91
CA ILE A 5 14.88 56.97 -13.84
C ILE A 5 15.85 55.90 -13.28
N GLN A 6 16.17 55.93 -11.99
CA GLN A 6 16.99 54.88 -11.36
C GLN A 6 16.31 53.50 -11.39
N TYR A 7 14.99 53.43 -11.17
CA TYR A 7 14.23 52.19 -11.27
C TYR A 7 14.22 51.62 -12.71
N LEU A 8 14.06 52.49 -13.71
CA LEU A 8 14.09 52.09 -15.13
C LEU A 8 15.48 51.64 -15.59
N LEU A 9 16.55 52.29 -15.11
CA LEU A 9 17.94 51.88 -15.37
C LEU A 9 18.26 50.51 -14.76
N LYS A 10 17.83 50.26 -13.51
CA LYS A 10 17.99 48.97 -12.84
C LYS A 10 17.25 47.84 -13.60
N ARG A 11 16.04 48.12 -14.11
CA ARG A 11 15.30 47.17 -14.97
C ARG A 11 15.98 46.88 -16.32
N ARG A 12 16.61 47.89 -16.93
CA ARG A 12 17.38 47.70 -18.18
C ARG A 12 18.61 46.84 -17.94
N GLU A 13 19.33 47.06 -16.86
CA GLU A 13 20.52 46.26 -16.53
C GLU A 13 20.17 44.81 -16.20
N VAL A 14 19.10 44.57 -15.44
CA VAL A 14 18.59 43.21 -15.17
C VAL A 14 18.18 42.50 -16.47
N LYS A 15 17.52 43.20 -17.40
CA LYS A 15 17.18 42.63 -18.72
C LYS A 15 18.42 42.31 -19.57
N ARG A 16 19.48 43.10 -19.44
CA ARG A 16 20.76 42.89 -20.15
C ARG A 16 21.48 41.65 -19.62
N GLN A 17 21.56 41.51 -18.30
CA GLN A 17 22.14 40.35 -17.62
C GLN A 17 21.38 39.05 -17.95
N LEU A 18 20.04 39.09 -17.96
CA LEU A 18 19.21 37.95 -18.36
C LEU A 18 19.45 37.52 -19.81
N ARG A 19 19.64 38.46 -20.75
CA ARG A 19 19.96 38.12 -22.15
C ARG A 19 21.34 37.48 -22.31
N LEU A 20 22.33 37.95 -21.55
CA LEU A 20 23.66 37.35 -21.54
C LEU A 20 23.64 35.93 -20.99
N PHE A 21 22.78 35.66 -20.00
CA PHE A 21 22.58 34.32 -19.44
C PHE A 21 21.82 33.38 -20.40
N ILE A 22 20.77 33.88 -21.06
CA ILE A 22 19.96 33.11 -22.03
C ILE A 22 20.77 32.72 -23.27
N ASN A 23 21.70 33.57 -23.72
CA ASN A 23 22.51 33.34 -24.91
C ASN A 23 23.83 32.62 -24.62
N ASN A 24 24.05 32.15 -23.39
CA ASN A 24 25.29 31.47 -23.03
C ASN A 24 25.28 30.02 -23.57
N PRO A 25 26.24 29.64 -24.43
CA PRO A 25 26.27 28.32 -25.07
C PRO A 25 26.46 27.15 -24.09
N LEU A 26 26.85 27.42 -22.83
CA LEU A 26 26.96 26.42 -21.76
C LEU A 26 25.62 26.12 -21.06
N PHE A 27 24.58 26.94 -21.26
CA PHE A 27 23.28 26.77 -20.62
C PHE A 27 22.17 26.57 -21.65
N LYS A 28 21.66 25.34 -21.76
CA LYS A 28 20.50 25.03 -22.61
C LYS A 28 19.21 25.25 -21.81
N ILE A 29 18.55 26.39 -22.02
CA ILE A 29 17.22 26.65 -21.43
C ILE A 29 16.18 25.81 -22.18
N VAL A 30 15.62 24.81 -21.52
CA VAL A 30 14.50 24.02 -22.03
C VAL A 30 13.21 24.65 -21.52
N TYR A 31 12.46 25.31 -22.40
CA TYR A 31 11.11 25.76 -22.10
C TYR A 31 10.16 24.56 -22.10
N LEU A 32 9.84 24.06 -20.89
CA LEU A 32 8.71 23.16 -20.71
C LEU A 32 7.44 24.00 -20.83
N LYS A 33 6.59 23.66 -21.81
CA LYS A 33 5.32 24.32 -22.07
C LYS A 33 4.36 23.95 -20.93
N ASP A 34 4.41 24.69 -19.83
CA ASP A 34 3.57 24.44 -18.67
C ASP A 34 2.09 24.66 -19.02
N SER A 35 1.37 23.55 -19.15
CA SER A 35 -0.07 23.58 -19.24
C SER A 35 -0.67 23.86 -17.85
N SER A 36 -1.24 25.05 -17.69
CA SER A 36 -2.15 25.51 -16.63
C SER A 36 -1.55 26.29 -15.45
N LEU A 37 -2.13 27.48 -15.20
CA LEU A 37 -1.91 28.38 -14.05
C LEU A 37 -1.92 27.69 -12.67
N ILE A 38 -2.50 26.49 -12.56
CA ILE A 38 -2.62 25.74 -11.31
C ILE A 38 -1.32 25.05 -10.95
N LEU A 39 -0.53 24.59 -11.93
CA LEU A 39 0.68 23.81 -11.66
C LEU A 39 1.84 24.66 -11.13
N GLY A 40 1.86 25.97 -11.42
CA GLY A 40 2.98 26.85 -11.02
C GLY A 40 3.19 26.98 -9.51
N CYS A 41 2.21 26.59 -8.70
CA CYS A 41 2.27 26.58 -7.24
C CYS A 41 2.19 25.15 -6.64
N LEU A 42 2.12 24.11 -7.48
CA LEU A 42 2.12 22.73 -7.04
C LEU A 42 3.52 22.14 -7.22
N GLY A 43 4.04 21.48 -6.19
CA GLY A 43 5.27 20.72 -6.33
C GLY A 43 5.02 19.52 -7.25
N ALA A 44 5.92 19.26 -8.19
CA ALA A 44 5.83 18.12 -9.09
C ALA A 44 7.11 17.28 -8.95
N ALA A 45 6.93 15.97 -8.79
CA ALA A 45 8.03 15.01 -8.72
C ALA A 45 7.70 13.77 -9.56
N LEU A 46 8.69 12.91 -9.76
CA LEU A 46 8.46 11.55 -10.22
C LEU A 46 8.58 10.62 -9.00
N ASN A 47 7.68 9.64 -8.89
CA ASN A 47 7.91 8.53 -7.97
C ASN A 47 8.93 7.55 -8.54
N GLU A 48 9.30 6.55 -7.75
CA GLU A 48 10.29 5.52 -8.10
C GLU A 48 9.94 4.72 -9.37
N ARG A 49 8.69 4.78 -9.84
CA ARG A 49 8.24 4.14 -11.08
C ARG A 49 8.19 5.09 -12.28
N GLY A 50 8.72 6.30 -12.13
CA GLY A 50 8.69 7.35 -13.16
C GLY A 50 7.31 7.97 -13.38
N ASN A 51 6.32 7.74 -12.50
CA ASN A 51 5.00 8.38 -12.62
C ASN A 51 5.02 9.75 -11.93
N ARG A 52 4.24 10.69 -12.47
CA ARG A 52 4.16 12.06 -11.93
C ARG A 52 3.39 12.08 -10.61
N VAL A 53 3.97 12.76 -9.64
CA VAL A 53 3.38 13.04 -8.33
C VAL A 53 3.24 14.54 -8.19
N ILE A 54 2.12 14.99 -7.64
CA ILE A 54 1.88 16.40 -7.35
C ILE A 54 1.68 16.57 -5.85
N THR A 55 2.35 17.58 -5.28
CA THR A 55 2.35 17.90 -3.86
C THR A 55 1.90 19.33 -3.59
N TRP A 56 1.28 19.54 -2.44
CA TRP A 56 0.94 20.85 -1.89
C TRP A 56 1.38 20.89 -0.42
N ASN A 57 2.23 21.83 -0.01
CA ASN A 57 2.77 21.89 1.36
C ASN A 57 3.34 20.53 1.85
N ASN A 58 4.16 19.87 1.02
CA ASN A 58 4.71 18.53 1.25
C ASN A 58 3.68 17.39 1.38
N VAL A 59 2.41 17.65 1.10
CA VAL A 59 1.35 16.66 1.06
C VAL A 59 1.12 16.24 -0.39
N ILE A 60 1.34 14.96 -0.71
CA ILE A 60 0.96 14.40 -2.02
C ILE A 60 -0.56 14.53 -2.19
N ILE A 61 -0.98 15.27 -3.21
CA ILE A 61 -2.38 15.50 -3.56
C ILE A 61 -2.80 14.74 -4.83
N PHE A 62 -1.83 14.17 -5.54
CA PHE A 62 -2.04 13.35 -6.73
C PHE A 62 -0.84 12.46 -7.04
N ASN A 63 -1.12 11.23 -7.49
CA ASN A 63 -0.15 10.31 -8.06
C ASN A 63 -0.72 9.73 -9.36
N GLU A 64 0.02 9.88 -10.46
CA GLU A 64 -0.37 9.43 -11.79
C GLU A 64 -0.37 7.89 -11.86
N THR A 65 -1.42 7.34 -12.48
CA THR A 65 -1.54 5.89 -12.68
C THR A 65 -2.00 5.59 -14.10
N LYS A 66 -1.90 4.32 -14.52
CA LYS A 66 -2.47 3.85 -15.80
C LYS A 66 -3.96 4.18 -15.97
N LYS A 67 -4.71 4.37 -14.86
CA LYS A 67 -6.15 4.66 -14.87
C LYS A 67 -6.49 6.16 -14.79
N ILE A 68 -5.58 6.98 -14.28
CA ILE A 68 -5.83 8.42 -14.02
C ILE A 68 -4.57 9.20 -14.41
N SER A 69 -4.66 9.93 -15.52
CA SER A 69 -3.61 10.83 -15.99
C SER A 69 -3.60 12.15 -15.24
N LEU A 70 -2.43 12.80 -15.20
CA LEU A 70 -2.27 14.14 -14.63
C LEU A 70 -3.21 15.14 -15.29
N SER A 71 -3.37 15.07 -16.62
CA SER A 71 -4.26 15.97 -17.35
C SER A 71 -5.72 15.85 -16.92
N LYS A 72 -6.20 14.63 -16.65
CA LYS A 72 -7.55 14.37 -16.16
C LYS A 72 -7.72 14.88 -14.73
N TYR A 73 -6.71 14.68 -13.89
CA TYR A 73 -6.71 15.19 -12.52
C TYR A 73 -6.73 16.72 -12.47
N VAL A 74 -5.85 17.40 -13.19
CA VAL A 74 -5.76 18.88 -13.20
C VAL A 74 -7.06 19.50 -13.71
N LYS A 75 -7.68 18.93 -14.76
CA LYS A 75 -8.99 19.39 -15.25
C LYS A 75 -10.08 19.26 -14.18
N LYS A 76 -10.13 18.13 -13.47
CA LYS A 76 -11.07 17.93 -12.36
C LYS A 76 -10.79 18.91 -11.23
N LEU A 77 -9.53 19.04 -10.82
CA LEU A 77 -9.08 19.94 -9.75
C LEU A 77 -9.48 21.38 -10.04
N TYR A 78 -9.27 21.85 -11.26
CA TYR A 78 -9.69 23.19 -11.69
C TYR A 78 -11.20 23.39 -11.61
N LYS A 79 -11.98 22.41 -12.08
CA LYS A 79 -13.45 22.46 -12.05
C LYS A 79 -13.96 22.49 -10.61
N ASP A 80 -13.39 21.67 -9.73
CA ASP A 80 -13.75 21.61 -8.31
C ASP A 80 -13.37 22.91 -7.60
N TRP A 81 -12.17 23.46 -7.88
CA TRP A 81 -11.73 24.74 -7.36
C TRP A 81 -12.65 25.89 -7.79
N LYS A 82 -12.97 26.00 -9.09
CA LYS A 82 -13.86 27.06 -9.61
C LYS A 82 -15.26 27.00 -9.00
N LYS A 83 -15.75 25.81 -8.66
CA LYS A 83 -17.04 25.62 -7.96
C LYS A 83 -16.98 25.99 -6.49
N SER A 84 -15.81 25.96 -5.86
CA SER A 84 -15.67 26.18 -4.42
C SER A 84 -15.86 27.64 -3.99
N ASN A 85 -15.75 28.60 -4.93
CA ASN A 85 -15.71 30.03 -4.65
C ASN A 85 -14.62 30.44 -3.63
N LYS A 86 -13.52 29.68 -3.56
CA LYS A 86 -12.37 29.93 -2.68
C LYS A 86 -11.14 30.34 -3.50
N THR A 87 -10.15 30.91 -2.83
CA THR A 87 -8.81 31.03 -3.42
C THR A 87 -8.24 29.64 -3.71
N LEU A 88 -7.30 29.53 -4.65
CA LEU A 88 -6.68 28.24 -4.96
C LEU A 88 -5.95 27.71 -3.72
N GLU A 89 -5.24 28.58 -3.02
CA GLU A 89 -4.54 28.26 -1.77
C GLU A 89 -5.49 27.72 -0.68
N ASP A 90 -6.60 28.41 -0.39
CA ASP A 90 -7.59 27.92 0.59
C ASP A 90 -8.20 26.60 0.17
N PHE A 91 -8.55 26.45 -1.11
CA PHE A 91 -9.09 25.21 -1.64
C PHE A 91 -8.09 24.05 -1.49
N MET A 92 -6.82 24.29 -1.79
CA MET A 92 -5.76 23.29 -1.68
C MET A 92 -5.42 22.97 -0.22
N ASN A 93 -5.38 23.97 0.66
CA ASN A 93 -5.21 23.81 2.10
C ASN A 93 -6.38 23.00 2.69
N ILE A 94 -7.63 23.33 2.36
CA ILE A 94 -8.81 22.56 2.79
C ILE A 94 -8.74 21.12 2.29
N LYS A 95 -8.29 20.89 1.05
CA LYS A 95 -8.20 19.54 0.49
C LYS A 95 -7.10 18.71 1.17
N ALA A 96 -5.94 19.31 1.44
CA ALA A 96 -4.85 18.69 2.18
C ALA A 96 -5.24 18.43 3.65
N GLN A 97 -5.89 19.41 4.29
CA GLN A 97 -6.35 19.35 5.67
C GLN A 97 -7.52 18.38 5.84
N LYS A 98 -8.46 18.31 4.90
CA LYS A 98 -9.56 17.34 4.90
C LYS A 98 -9.05 15.90 4.84
N PHE A 99 -8.06 15.61 4.01
CA PHE A 99 -7.42 14.29 3.98
C PHE A 99 -6.75 13.96 5.32
N SER A 100 -6.05 14.94 5.92
CA SER A 100 -5.43 14.79 7.24
C SER A 100 -6.48 14.53 8.33
N ASN A 101 -7.57 15.31 8.34
CA ASN A 101 -8.65 15.19 9.31
C ASN A 101 -9.41 13.87 9.17
N GLU A 102 -9.74 13.45 7.94
CA GLU A 102 -10.41 12.15 7.71
C GLU A 102 -9.54 10.98 8.17
N ILE A 103 -8.22 11.04 7.97
CA ILE A 103 -7.32 10.02 8.50
C ILE A 103 -7.30 10.08 10.03
N ASN A 104 -7.16 11.27 10.63
CA ASN A 104 -7.13 11.43 12.08
C ASN A 104 -8.40 10.91 12.76
N ASP A 105 -9.58 11.20 12.18
CA ASP A 105 -10.86 10.70 12.70
C ASP A 105 -10.91 9.16 12.68
N LEU A 106 -10.34 8.53 11.65
CA LEU A 106 -10.27 7.08 11.55
C LEU A 106 -9.24 6.49 12.51
N LEU A 107 -8.09 7.15 12.67
CA LEU A 107 -7.09 6.76 13.66
C LEU A 107 -7.70 6.76 15.05
N ILE A 108 -8.44 7.81 15.42
CA ILE A 108 -9.14 7.89 16.70
C ILE A 108 -10.22 6.79 16.80
N LYS A 109 -11.09 6.68 15.78
CA LYS A 109 -12.19 5.72 15.76
C LYS A 109 -11.72 4.27 15.90
N PHE A 110 -10.65 3.91 15.20
CA PHE A 110 -10.08 2.56 15.19
C PHE A 110 -8.93 2.38 16.20
N LYS A 111 -8.68 3.39 17.05
CA LYS A 111 -7.62 3.38 18.07
C LYS A 111 -6.25 2.98 17.48
N LEU A 112 -5.93 3.59 16.34
CA LEU A 112 -4.70 3.34 15.60
C LEU A 112 -3.68 4.45 15.84
N ASN A 113 -2.43 4.04 16.02
CA ASN A 113 -1.27 4.90 16.03
C ASN A 113 -0.55 4.81 14.68
N VAL A 114 0.21 5.84 14.34
CA VAL A 114 0.96 5.91 13.09
C VAL A 114 2.45 5.97 13.38
N LYS A 115 3.23 5.09 12.74
CA LYS A 115 4.69 5.16 12.71
C LYS A 115 5.16 5.35 11.26
N PRO A 116 5.60 6.58 10.90
CA PRO A 116 6.18 6.81 9.58
C PRO A 116 7.54 6.13 9.46
N ASN A 117 7.81 5.56 8.29
CA ASN A 117 9.13 5.13 7.84
C ASN A 117 9.53 5.97 6.62
N THR A 118 10.72 5.74 6.07
CA THR A 118 11.24 6.49 4.91
C THR A 118 10.30 6.48 3.70
N VAL A 119 9.63 5.35 3.45
CA VAL A 119 8.76 5.14 2.26
C VAL A 119 7.34 4.71 2.64
N THR A 120 7.18 4.02 3.77
CA THR A 120 5.91 3.42 4.19
C THR A 120 5.41 3.99 5.50
N ILE A 121 4.14 3.75 5.78
CA ILE A 121 3.48 4.12 7.02
C ILE A 121 2.95 2.84 7.67
N ASP A 122 3.36 2.61 8.92
CA ASP A 122 2.84 1.52 9.74
C ASP A 122 1.70 2.07 10.60
N PHE A 123 0.56 1.39 10.56
CA PHE A 123 -0.55 1.60 11.48
C PHE A 123 -0.48 0.54 12.57
N LEU A 124 -0.51 0.98 13.82
CA LEU A 124 -0.38 0.12 14.99
C LEU A 124 -1.66 0.20 15.82
N ASN A 125 -2.09 -0.91 16.42
CA ASN A 125 -3.18 -0.89 17.39
C ASN A 125 -2.69 -0.38 18.78
N GLU A 126 -3.60 -0.37 19.77
CA GLU A 126 -3.31 0.05 21.15
C GLU A 126 -2.17 -0.77 21.80
N SER A 127 -2.01 -2.03 21.41
CA SER A 127 -0.94 -2.92 21.89
C SER A 127 0.40 -2.70 21.16
N GLY A 128 0.48 -1.75 20.23
CA GLY A 128 1.67 -1.50 19.42
C GLY A 128 1.93 -2.55 18.32
N ILE A 129 0.95 -3.39 18.00
CA ILE A 129 1.05 -4.39 16.93
C ILE A 129 0.69 -3.72 15.60
N ILE A 130 1.52 -3.93 14.58
CA ILE A 130 1.26 -3.42 13.23
C ILE A 130 0.04 -4.15 12.65
N VAL A 131 -1.01 -3.40 12.30
CA VAL A 131 -2.24 -3.92 11.69
C VAL A 131 -2.32 -3.66 10.19
N PHE A 132 -1.51 -2.72 9.70
CA PHE A 132 -1.42 -2.40 8.28
C PHE A 132 -0.12 -1.66 7.99
N ARG A 133 0.53 -2.01 6.88
CA ARG A 133 1.66 -1.27 6.31
C ARG A 133 1.27 -0.81 4.92
N GLY A 134 1.46 0.47 4.64
CA GLY A 134 1.01 1.10 3.40
C GLY A 134 1.87 2.27 2.96
N ILE A 135 2.04 2.43 1.65
CA ILE A 135 2.25 3.76 1.06
C ILE A 135 0.92 4.51 1.03
N ARG A 136 0.96 5.82 0.82
CA ARG A 136 -0.23 6.69 0.88
C ARG A 136 -1.39 6.23 0.00
N GLU A 137 -1.12 5.69 -1.19
CA GLU A 137 -2.15 5.17 -2.10
C GLU A 137 -2.85 3.92 -1.56
N ASN A 138 -2.16 3.14 -0.73
CA ASN A 138 -2.71 1.94 -0.10
C ASN A 138 -3.52 2.29 1.15
N ILE A 139 -3.20 3.40 1.82
CA ILE A 139 -3.90 3.90 3.02
C ILE A 139 -5.38 4.17 2.72
N GLU A 140 -5.69 4.84 1.61
CA GLU A 140 -7.08 5.08 1.22
C GLU A 140 -7.85 3.77 1.00
N LYS A 141 -7.23 2.77 0.37
CA LYS A 141 -7.88 1.48 0.12
C LYS A 141 -8.16 0.72 1.42
N TYR A 142 -7.18 0.70 2.32
CA TYR A 142 -7.33 0.13 3.66
C TYR A 142 -8.44 0.83 4.44
N PHE A 143 -8.42 2.16 4.50
CA PHE A 143 -9.47 2.93 5.19
C PHE A 143 -10.85 2.76 4.58
N ASN A 144 -10.95 2.73 3.25
CA ASN A 144 -12.21 2.46 2.56
C ASN A 144 -12.77 1.07 2.88
N PHE A 145 -11.91 0.10 3.17
CA PHE A 145 -12.33 -1.22 3.62
C PHE A 145 -12.76 -1.19 5.09
N ILE A 146 -11.92 -0.71 6.01
CA ILE A 146 -12.25 -0.77 7.45
C ILE A 146 -13.40 0.17 7.86
N LYS A 147 -13.66 1.24 7.08
CA LYS A 147 -14.84 2.12 7.27
C LYS A 147 -16.17 1.38 7.10
N LYS A 148 -16.19 0.29 6.33
CA LYS A 148 -17.40 -0.49 6.05
C LYS A 148 -17.87 -1.23 7.28
N THR A 149 -19.16 -1.51 7.34
CA THR A 149 -19.77 -2.39 8.34
C THR A 149 -19.24 -3.82 8.20
N GLU A 150 -19.33 -4.60 9.27
CA GLU A 150 -18.90 -6.00 9.28
C GLU A 150 -19.55 -6.82 8.16
N ASN A 151 -20.87 -6.65 7.95
CA ASN A 151 -21.61 -7.34 6.89
C ASN A 151 -21.12 -6.97 5.49
N GLU A 152 -20.82 -5.69 5.24
CA GLU A 152 -20.24 -5.26 3.96
C GLU A 152 -18.84 -5.85 3.74
N ARG A 153 -18.01 -5.91 4.79
CA ARG A 153 -16.67 -6.49 4.71
C ARG A 153 -16.75 -8.00 4.43
N ARG A 154 -17.62 -8.73 5.13
CA ARG A 154 -17.90 -10.17 4.87
C ARG A 154 -18.36 -10.40 3.43
N LYS A 155 -19.23 -9.55 2.89
CA LYS A 155 -19.66 -9.63 1.50
C LYS A 155 -18.48 -9.48 0.53
N LEU A 156 -17.63 -8.48 0.74
CA LEU A 156 -16.42 -8.28 -0.09
C LEU A 156 -15.45 -9.45 -0.04
N ILE A 157 -15.28 -10.08 1.13
CA ILE A 157 -14.49 -11.30 1.31
C ILE A 157 -15.11 -12.46 0.52
N SER A 158 -16.44 -12.65 0.58
CA SER A 158 -17.14 -13.68 -0.20
C SER A 158 -16.95 -13.48 -1.71
N GLU A 159 -17.18 -12.27 -2.21
CA GLU A 159 -17.01 -11.93 -3.63
C GLU A 159 -15.56 -12.13 -4.10
N MET A 160 -14.58 -11.79 -3.25
CA MET A 160 -13.17 -12.04 -3.52
C MET A 160 -12.88 -13.54 -3.65
N ASN A 161 -13.41 -14.33 -2.72
CA ASN A 161 -13.25 -15.77 -2.68
C ASN A 161 -13.87 -16.46 -3.92
N GLU A 162 -15.04 -16.02 -4.35
CA GLU A 162 -15.66 -16.48 -5.61
C GLU A 162 -14.77 -16.18 -6.81
N ARG A 163 -14.21 -14.97 -6.90
CA ARG A 163 -13.26 -14.60 -7.97
C ARG A 163 -12.00 -15.47 -7.97
N ILE A 164 -11.48 -15.82 -6.79
CA ILE A 164 -10.30 -16.69 -6.66
C ILE A 164 -10.66 -18.11 -7.13
N ALA A 165 -11.82 -18.62 -6.72
CA ALA A 165 -12.28 -19.96 -7.10
C ALA A 165 -12.42 -20.14 -8.63
N LEU A 166 -12.78 -19.07 -9.36
CA LEU A 166 -12.91 -19.07 -10.83
C LEU A 166 -11.57 -19.04 -11.59
N LYS A 167 -10.47 -18.58 -10.98
CA LYS A 167 -9.18 -18.37 -11.68
C LYS A 167 -8.36 -19.65 -11.94
N GLY A 168 -8.83 -20.82 -11.48
CA GLY A 168 -8.15 -22.10 -11.73
C GLY A 168 -6.82 -22.32 -10.99
N ASN A 169 -6.24 -21.30 -10.35
CA ASN A 169 -5.02 -21.36 -9.54
C ASN A 169 -5.29 -21.93 -8.14
N LYS A 170 -5.88 -23.13 -8.08
CA LYS A 170 -6.11 -23.85 -6.83
C LYS A 170 -4.88 -24.69 -6.51
N TYR A 171 -4.57 -24.78 -5.22
CA TYR A 171 -3.62 -25.76 -4.73
C TYR A 171 -4.07 -27.17 -5.15
N LYS A 172 -3.09 -28.01 -5.50
CA LYS A 172 -3.27 -29.36 -6.01
C LYS A 172 -2.44 -30.31 -5.13
N PRO A 173 -3.08 -31.16 -4.30
CA PRO A 173 -2.36 -32.08 -3.43
C PRO A 173 -1.41 -33.02 -4.18
N GLU A 174 -1.71 -33.32 -5.45
CA GLU A 174 -0.88 -34.18 -6.29
C GLU A 174 0.53 -33.61 -6.50
N ASN A 175 0.71 -32.29 -6.39
CA ASN A 175 2.03 -31.65 -6.51
C ASN A 175 2.97 -32.06 -5.38
N ALA A 176 2.46 -32.23 -4.16
CA ALA A 176 3.24 -32.66 -3.01
C ALA A 176 3.60 -34.15 -3.14
N ILE A 177 2.60 -34.98 -3.48
CA ILE A 177 2.76 -36.42 -3.70
C ILE A 177 3.81 -36.70 -4.79
N ALA A 178 3.74 -36.00 -5.92
CA ALA A 178 4.71 -36.15 -7.02
C ALA A 178 6.16 -35.80 -6.62
N LYS A 179 6.35 -35.04 -5.53
CA LYS A 179 7.65 -34.68 -4.96
C LYS A 179 8.05 -35.54 -3.77
N GLY A 180 7.29 -36.59 -3.45
CA GLY A 180 7.58 -37.55 -2.38
C GLY A 180 7.12 -37.13 -0.98
N TYR A 181 6.17 -36.19 -0.88
CA TYR A 181 5.55 -35.77 0.38
C TYR A 181 4.17 -36.41 0.53
N ASP A 182 3.56 -36.27 1.71
CA ASP A 182 2.20 -36.77 1.96
C ASP A 182 1.14 -36.07 1.09
N ASP A 183 -0.06 -36.64 1.09
CA ASP A 183 -1.27 -35.99 0.61
C ASP A 183 -1.65 -34.83 1.53
N ILE A 184 -0.95 -33.71 1.37
CA ILE A 184 -1.16 -32.49 2.17
C ILE A 184 -2.52 -31.91 1.77
N PRO A 185 -3.50 -31.88 2.69
CA PRO A 185 -4.86 -31.55 2.35
C PRO A 185 -5.03 -30.08 2.00
N ILE A 186 -6.13 -29.82 1.31
CA ILE A 186 -6.62 -28.48 1.07
C ILE A 186 -7.14 -27.89 2.40
N SER A 187 -6.92 -26.60 2.62
CA SER A 187 -7.39 -25.91 3.82
C SER A 187 -8.88 -26.09 4.12
N LYS A 188 -9.18 -26.52 5.34
CA LYS A 188 -10.56 -26.76 5.79
C LYS A 188 -11.30 -25.46 6.09
N GLY A 189 -10.57 -24.44 6.59
CA GLY A 189 -11.11 -23.12 6.91
C GLY A 189 -11.10 -22.13 5.73
N GLY A 190 -10.41 -22.47 4.64
CA GLY A 190 -10.23 -21.60 3.48
C GLY A 190 -11.17 -21.91 2.33
N LYS A 191 -10.78 -21.50 1.12
CA LYS A 191 -11.54 -21.72 -0.13
C LYS A 191 -10.83 -22.68 -1.08
N GLY A 192 -9.86 -23.40 -0.55
CA GLY A 192 -9.09 -24.41 -1.20
C GLY A 192 -8.06 -23.90 -2.19
N ALA A 193 -7.55 -22.71 -1.94
CA ALA A 193 -6.43 -22.14 -2.67
C ALA A 193 -5.08 -22.40 -1.97
N SER A 194 -5.09 -22.87 -0.71
CA SER A 194 -3.91 -23.11 0.11
C SER A 194 -3.84 -24.56 0.62
N PRO A 195 -2.64 -25.15 0.75
CA PRO A 195 -2.44 -26.33 1.58
C PRO A 195 -2.71 -26.03 3.05
N ASP A 196 -3.00 -27.08 3.81
CA ASP A 196 -3.16 -27.04 5.25
C ASP A 196 -2.45 -28.23 5.87
N PHE A 197 -1.52 -27.93 6.76
CA PHE A 197 -0.69 -28.93 7.43
C PHE A 197 -1.32 -29.40 8.75
N ASP A 198 -2.54 -28.95 9.06
CA ASP A 198 -3.27 -29.38 10.25
C ASP A 198 -3.58 -30.90 10.17
N GLY A 199 -3.21 -31.63 11.22
CA GLY A 199 -3.27 -33.09 11.26
C GLY A 199 -2.03 -33.80 10.70
N LEU A 200 -1.12 -33.11 10.01
CA LEU A 200 0.18 -33.65 9.59
C LEU A 200 1.29 -33.13 10.49
N ILE A 201 1.23 -33.55 11.76
CA ILE A 201 2.03 -32.98 12.85
C ILE A 201 3.54 -32.97 12.55
N HIS A 202 4.05 -33.96 11.82
CA HIS A 202 5.48 -34.08 11.53
C HIS A 202 6.02 -33.01 10.55
N TYR A 203 5.15 -32.26 9.87
CA TYR A 203 5.54 -31.06 9.12
C TYR A 203 5.46 -29.79 9.95
N LEU A 204 4.78 -29.81 11.10
CA LEU A 204 4.63 -28.65 11.99
C LEU A 204 5.84 -28.52 12.90
N TYR A 205 6.13 -27.28 13.30
CA TYR A 205 7.21 -27.03 14.25
C TYR A 205 6.92 -27.70 15.60
N ASN A 206 7.95 -28.32 16.20
CA ASN A 206 7.86 -29.15 17.40
C ASN A 206 6.92 -30.36 17.32
N ASN A 207 6.47 -30.74 16.12
CA ASN A 207 5.48 -31.80 15.93
C ASN A 207 4.17 -31.58 16.73
N ASP A 208 3.79 -30.32 16.95
CA ASP A 208 2.66 -29.95 17.79
C ASP A 208 1.66 -29.11 16.98
N PRO A 209 0.39 -29.53 16.84
CA PRO A 209 -0.63 -28.80 16.09
C PRO A 209 -1.04 -27.46 16.73
N ALA A 210 -0.86 -27.31 18.04
CA ALA A 210 -1.07 -26.05 18.73
C ALA A 210 0.16 -25.14 18.62
N PHE A 211 1.37 -25.71 18.59
CA PHE A 211 2.60 -24.95 18.51
C PHE A 211 2.89 -24.52 17.07
N GLY A 212 2.95 -23.21 16.83
CA GLY A 212 3.22 -22.65 15.50
C GLY A 212 1.98 -22.47 14.64
N LYS A 213 0.77 -22.68 15.17
CA LYS A 213 -0.49 -22.23 14.58
C LYS A 213 -0.96 -20.95 15.29
N VAL A 214 -0.90 -19.81 14.60
CA VAL A 214 -1.27 -18.51 15.18
C VAL A 214 -2.20 -17.73 14.27
N ARG A 215 -3.08 -16.90 14.84
CA ARG A 215 -3.92 -15.98 14.08
C ARG A 215 -3.30 -14.59 14.12
N ILE A 216 -3.11 -13.97 12.94
CA ILE A 216 -2.48 -12.66 12.80
C ILE A 216 -3.35 -11.70 11.99
N LYS A 217 -3.12 -10.40 12.18
CA LYS A 217 -3.55 -9.36 11.25
C LYS A 217 -2.64 -9.39 10.02
N VAL A 218 -3.22 -9.56 8.83
CA VAL A 218 -2.46 -9.45 7.58
C VAL A 218 -2.13 -7.99 7.33
N THR A 219 -0.84 -7.67 7.33
CA THR A 219 -0.37 -6.29 7.26
C THR A 219 -0.15 -5.79 5.84
N GLY A 220 -0.09 -6.71 4.87
CA GLY A 220 0.35 -6.47 3.49
C GLY A 220 1.84 -6.70 3.26
N SER A 221 2.64 -6.90 4.32
CA SER A 221 4.07 -7.21 4.25
C SER A 221 4.36 -8.56 4.91
N ARG A 222 4.88 -9.52 4.16
CA ARG A 222 5.21 -10.86 4.66
C ARG A 222 6.18 -10.79 5.84
N ASP A 223 7.18 -9.92 5.77
CA ASP A 223 8.17 -9.78 6.84
C ASP A 223 7.54 -9.27 8.14
N LYS A 224 6.50 -8.43 8.05
CA LYS A 224 5.75 -7.95 9.22
C LYS A 224 4.79 -9.00 9.76
N ASP A 225 4.13 -9.73 8.87
CA ASP A 225 3.30 -10.88 9.24
C ASP A 225 4.15 -11.92 10.00
N PHE A 226 5.34 -12.24 9.48
CA PHE A 226 6.29 -13.18 10.11
C PHE A 226 6.76 -12.65 11.47
N LYS A 227 7.06 -11.35 11.58
CA LYS A 227 7.43 -10.74 12.87
C LYS A 227 6.30 -10.88 13.90
N GLN A 228 5.05 -10.66 13.49
CA GLN A 228 3.89 -10.82 14.36
C GLN A 228 3.75 -12.27 14.83
N CYS A 229 3.97 -13.25 13.94
CA CYS A 229 3.95 -14.66 14.31
C CYS A 229 5.05 -15.02 15.32
N LEU A 230 6.26 -14.49 15.13
CA LEU A 230 7.37 -14.68 16.06
C LEU A 230 7.08 -14.11 17.44
N GLU A 231 6.49 -12.91 17.52
CA GLU A 231 6.08 -12.28 18.77
C GLU A 231 5.01 -13.12 19.50
N LEU A 232 3.97 -13.58 18.81
CA LEU A 232 2.92 -14.42 19.38
C LEU A 232 3.42 -15.76 19.88
N MET A 233 4.42 -16.35 19.20
CA MET A 233 5.06 -17.60 19.60
C MET A 233 6.22 -17.42 20.59
N ASN A 234 6.54 -16.18 20.98
CA ASN A 234 7.70 -15.86 21.80
C ASN A 234 9.03 -16.42 21.23
N LEU A 235 9.18 -16.37 19.90
CA LEU A 235 10.37 -16.80 19.17
C LEU A 235 11.21 -15.59 18.74
N LYS A 236 12.54 -15.70 18.84
CA LYS A 236 13.45 -14.63 18.39
C LYS A 236 13.61 -14.57 16.88
N LYS A 237 13.48 -15.72 16.20
CA LYS A 237 13.62 -15.87 14.74
C LYS A 237 12.94 -17.15 14.29
N THR A 238 12.61 -17.24 13.00
CA THR A 238 12.11 -18.47 12.40
C THR A 238 13.15 -19.58 12.55
N PRO A 239 12.78 -20.76 13.10
CA PRO A 239 13.68 -21.90 13.23
C PRO A 239 14.28 -22.33 11.88
N LYS A 240 15.53 -22.83 11.91
CA LYS A 240 16.21 -23.30 10.69
C LYS A 240 15.43 -24.48 10.10
N GLY A 241 15.19 -24.46 8.79
CA GLY A 241 14.42 -25.49 8.09
C GLY A 241 12.91 -25.26 8.09
N TYR A 242 12.42 -24.19 8.74
CA TYR A 242 11.00 -23.86 8.78
C TYR A 242 10.69 -22.56 8.04
N THR A 243 9.41 -22.40 7.70
CA THR A 243 8.83 -21.17 7.15
C THR A 243 7.42 -20.97 7.67
N TRP A 244 6.99 -19.71 7.74
CA TRP A 244 5.61 -19.37 8.03
C TRP A 244 4.78 -19.49 6.76
N HIS A 245 3.65 -20.18 6.88
CA HIS A 245 2.69 -20.47 5.82
C HIS A 245 1.37 -19.77 6.11
N HIS A 246 0.87 -18.96 5.18
CA HIS A 246 -0.46 -18.34 5.28
C HIS A 246 -1.52 -19.31 4.76
N LEU A 247 -2.50 -19.68 5.57
CA LEU A 247 -3.73 -20.30 5.05
C LEU A 247 -4.54 -19.29 4.24
N ASP A 248 -5.55 -19.74 3.50
CA ASP A 248 -6.48 -18.91 2.71
C ASP A 248 -7.81 -18.66 3.45
N ASP A 249 -7.74 -18.31 4.73
CA ASP A 249 -8.88 -18.08 5.62
C ASP A 249 -9.04 -16.61 6.03
N LEU A 250 -8.67 -15.67 5.15
CA LEU A 250 -8.75 -14.22 5.42
C LEU A 250 -10.19 -13.81 5.74
N ASP A 251 -10.39 -13.21 6.92
CA ASP A 251 -11.69 -12.79 7.40
C ASP A 251 -11.98 -11.28 7.19
N GLU A 252 -13.17 -10.84 7.59
CA GLU A 252 -13.62 -9.45 7.49
C GLU A 252 -12.81 -8.46 8.34
N ASN A 253 -12.03 -8.97 9.29
CA ASN A 253 -11.14 -8.18 10.12
C ASN A 253 -9.73 -8.16 9.55
N LEU A 254 -9.48 -8.75 8.39
CA LEU A 254 -8.15 -8.92 7.78
C LEU A 254 -7.23 -9.80 8.63
N GLU A 255 -7.80 -10.78 9.33
CA GLU A 255 -7.06 -11.78 10.07
C GLU A 255 -7.02 -13.11 9.33
N CYS A 256 -5.93 -13.84 9.50
CA CYS A 256 -5.73 -15.17 8.92
C CYS A 256 -4.96 -16.08 9.86
N THR A 257 -5.01 -17.37 9.58
CA THR A 257 -4.24 -18.38 10.28
C THR A 257 -2.89 -18.58 9.59
N MET A 258 -1.84 -18.69 10.41
CA MET A 258 -0.46 -18.96 10.01
C MET A 258 -0.03 -20.30 10.60
N GLN A 259 0.70 -21.10 9.83
CA GLN A 259 1.33 -22.34 10.30
C GLN A 259 2.85 -22.25 10.14
N LEU A 260 3.61 -22.60 11.17
CA LEU A 260 5.05 -22.77 11.10
C LEU A 260 5.38 -24.19 10.64
N VAL A 261 5.77 -24.32 9.37
CA VAL A 261 5.88 -25.60 8.67
C VAL A 261 7.30 -25.86 8.17
N LEU A 262 7.65 -27.13 7.97
CA LEU A 262 8.88 -27.51 7.28
C LEU A 262 8.94 -26.86 5.90
N ARG A 263 10.06 -26.20 5.62
CA ARG A 263 10.24 -25.43 4.38
C ARG A 263 10.11 -26.29 3.14
N ASP A 264 10.74 -27.46 3.14
CA ASP A 264 10.79 -28.30 1.95
C ASP A 264 9.39 -28.85 1.61
N ALA A 265 8.59 -29.18 2.64
CA ALA A 265 7.18 -29.58 2.47
C ALA A 265 6.32 -28.41 1.96
N HIS A 266 6.50 -27.20 2.49
CA HIS A 266 5.85 -26.00 1.95
C HIS A 266 6.24 -25.75 0.48
N GLU A 267 7.52 -25.86 0.13
CA GLU A 267 8.02 -25.71 -1.24
C GLU A 267 7.46 -26.79 -2.18
N ALA A 268 7.20 -27.99 -1.67
CA ALA A 268 6.55 -29.04 -2.43
C ALA A 268 5.11 -28.67 -2.86
N THR A 269 4.42 -27.88 -2.05
CA THR A 269 3.05 -27.40 -2.29
C THR A 269 2.96 -26.08 -3.10
N VAL A 270 4.10 -25.55 -3.58
CA VAL A 270 4.13 -24.30 -4.36
C VAL A 270 3.27 -24.42 -5.62
N THR A 271 2.65 -23.29 -5.99
CA THR A 271 1.40 -23.10 -6.76
C THR A 271 0.14 -23.11 -5.89
N HIS A 272 0.16 -22.29 -4.83
CA HIS A 272 -0.97 -22.03 -3.95
C HIS A 272 -1.13 -20.51 -3.70
N LEU A 273 -2.27 -20.11 -3.13
CA LEU A 273 -2.60 -18.72 -2.79
C LEU A 273 -3.17 -18.67 -1.37
N GLY A 274 -2.35 -18.21 -0.43
CA GLY A 274 -2.76 -17.95 0.96
C GLY A 274 -3.34 -16.54 1.17
N SER A 275 -3.56 -16.18 2.44
CA SER A 275 -4.23 -14.93 2.83
C SER A 275 -3.48 -13.66 2.47
N ALA A 276 -2.16 -13.70 2.31
CA ALA A 276 -1.43 -12.58 1.71
C ALA A 276 -1.91 -12.30 0.27
N GLY A 277 -2.18 -13.36 -0.49
CA GLY A 277 -2.77 -13.27 -1.83
C GLY A 277 -4.24 -12.84 -1.81
N GLN A 278 -5.03 -13.30 -0.82
CA GLN A 278 -6.40 -12.82 -0.62
C GLN A 278 -6.43 -11.32 -0.32
N PHE A 279 -5.59 -10.85 0.61
CA PHE A 279 -5.46 -9.44 0.97
C PHE A 279 -5.15 -8.58 -0.25
N ASN A 280 -4.22 -9.04 -1.09
CA ASN A 280 -3.87 -8.36 -2.33
C ASN A 280 -5.04 -8.31 -3.33
N ASN A 281 -5.81 -9.39 -3.47
CA ASN A 281 -6.99 -9.42 -4.33
C ASN A 281 -8.17 -8.60 -3.78
N LEU A 282 -8.29 -8.49 -2.45
CA LEU A 282 -9.33 -7.74 -1.77
C LEU A 282 -9.10 -6.23 -1.90
N LEU A 283 -7.92 -5.78 -1.51
CA LEU A 283 -7.59 -4.36 -1.42
C LEU A 283 -6.90 -3.82 -2.66
N GLY A 284 -6.44 -4.67 -3.58
CA GLY A 284 -5.63 -4.24 -4.72
C GLY A 284 -4.31 -3.59 -4.30
N ILE A 285 -3.79 -4.02 -3.15
CA ILE A 285 -2.47 -3.67 -2.61
C ILE A 285 -1.53 -4.80 -3.01
N LYS A 286 -0.26 -4.53 -3.29
CA LYS A 286 0.72 -5.59 -3.54
C LYS A 286 1.91 -5.35 -2.63
N GLU A 287 2.50 -6.45 -2.18
CA GLU A 287 3.67 -6.44 -1.31
C GLU A 287 4.89 -5.77 -1.97
N GLU A 288 5.04 -5.86 -3.30
CA GLU A 288 6.12 -5.20 -4.06
C GLU A 288 6.14 -3.65 -3.89
N TYR A 289 5.18 -3.10 -3.14
CA TYR A 289 4.98 -1.68 -2.85
C TYR A 289 5.14 -1.33 -1.35
N LEU A 290 5.59 -2.25 -0.50
CA LEU A 290 5.64 -2.15 0.97
C LEU A 290 7.01 -2.53 1.55
#